data_AF-A0A960R1I1-F1
#
_entry.id   AF-A0A960R1I1-F1
#
_cell.length_a   1.000
_cell.length_b   1.000
_cell.length_c   1.000
_cell.angle_alpha   90.00
_cell.angle_beta   90.00
_cell.angle_gamma   90.00
#
_symmetry.space_group_name_H-M   'P 1'
#
loop_
_entity.id
_entity.type
_entity.pdbx_description
1 polymer ?
#
loop_
_entity_poly.entity_id
_entity_poly.type
_entity_poly.pdbx_seq_one_letter_code
_entity_poly.pdbx_strand_id
1 'polypeptide(L)'
;MKLAPVAAFLLFVSSMVSAPHAMAGPPRVTPEGQLPEDPRTGPLKDLNGYFPFDVPTTREAWEHRAEDLRRRVLVANGLWPMPEKTPLNAVIHGKVARPGFTVEKVYFESYPGLFV
;
A
#
# COMPACT_ATOMS: atom_id res chain seq x y z
N MET A 1 10.52 -63.62 51.62
CA MET A 1 11.70 -63.06 50.93
C MET A 1 11.22 -61.96 50.00
N LYS A 2 11.76 -60.74 50.16
CA LYS A 2 11.24 -59.46 49.67
C LYS A 2 11.41 -59.29 48.15
N LEU A 3 10.36 -59.49 47.36
CA LEU A 3 10.27 -59.07 45.95
C LEU A 3 9.18 -58.00 45.83
N ALA A 4 9.45 -56.78 46.28
CA ALA A 4 8.50 -55.67 46.22
C ALA A 4 9.09 -54.31 45.80
N PRO A 5 10.38 -53.95 46.04
CA PRO A 5 10.83 -52.60 45.74
C PRO A 5 11.28 -52.40 44.29
N VAL A 6 11.74 -53.46 43.59
CA VAL A 6 12.31 -53.33 42.24
C VAL A 6 11.22 -53.20 41.16
N ALA A 7 10.11 -53.94 41.28
CA ALA A 7 8.98 -53.85 40.34
C ALA A 7 8.24 -52.50 40.43
N ALA A 8 8.09 -51.96 41.65
CA ALA A 8 7.52 -50.64 41.87
C ALA A 8 8.40 -49.51 41.31
N PHE A 9 9.72 -49.66 41.42
CA PHE A 9 10.68 -48.68 40.87
C PHE A 9 10.72 -48.70 39.34
N LEU A 10 10.66 -49.88 38.72
CA LEU A 10 10.63 -50.00 37.25
C LEU A 10 9.32 -49.46 36.63
N LEU A 11 8.17 -49.64 37.29
CA LEU A 11 6.90 -49.04 36.86
C LEU A 11 6.89 -47.50 37.00
N PHE A 12 7.55 -46.97 38.03
CA PHE A 12 7.64 -45.52 38.24
C PHE A 12 8.50 -44.84 37.17
N VAL A 13 9.65 -45.45 36.85
CA VAL A 13 10.57 -44.96 35.80
C VAL A 13 9.94 -45.04 34.40
N SER A 14 9.14 -46.07 34.12
CA SER A 14 8.40 -46.18 32.85
C SER A 14 7.29 -45.13 32.69
N SER A 15 6.74 -44.59 33.78
CA SER A 15 5.70 -43.54 33.70
C SER A 15 6.27 -42.14 33.43
N MET A 16 7.54 -41.88 33.79
CA MET A 16 8.18 -40.59 33.50
C MET A 16 8.58 -40.41 32.03
N VAL A 17 8.67 -41.50 31.25
CA VAL A 17 9.04 -41.43 29.82
C VAL A 17 7.82 -41.20 28.92
N SER A 18 6.59 -41.33 29.42
CA SER A 18 5.35 -41.13 28.64
C SER A 18 4.67 -39.79 28.89
N ALA A 19 5.39 -38.76 29.33
CA ALA A 19 4.85 -37.41 29.28
C ALA A 19 4.72 -37.00 27.80
N PRO A 20 3.50 -36.74 27.28
CA PRO A 20 3.36 -36.23 25.93
C PRO A 20 4.09 -34.89 25.89
N HIS A 21 5.19 -34.85 25.15
CA HIS A 21 5.84 -33.60 24.82
C HIS A 21 4.87 -32.85 23.92
N ALA A 22 4.07 -31.96 24.51
CA ALA A 22 3.29 -31.01 23.77
C ALA A 22 4.29 -30.07 23.07
N MET A 23 4.65 -30.43 21.84
CA MET A 23 5.39 -29.56 20.94
C MET A 23 4.50 -28.36 20.65
N ALA A 24 4.60 -27.32 21.48
CA ALA A 24 3.95 -26.06 21.21
C ALA A 24 4.46 -25.56 19.86
N GLY A 25 3.54 -25.36 18.91
CA GLY A 25 3.89 -24.78 17.61
C GLY A 25 4.52 -23.40 17.76
N PRO A 26 5.17 -22.88 16.70
CA PRO A 26 5.70 -21.53 16.73
C PRO A 26 4.58 -20.53 17.06
N PRO A 27 4.87 -19.42 17.76
CA PRO A 27 3.87 -18.41 18.07
C PRO A 27 3.26 -17.89 16.77
N ARG A 28 1.93 -17.92 16.68
CA ARG A 28 1.16 -17.41 15.55
C ARG A 28 0.36 -16.19 15.98
N VAL A 29 0.23 -15.24 15.06
CA VAL A 29 -0.60 -14.03 15.25
C VAL A 29 -2.08 -14.36 15.10
N THR A 30 -2.44 -15.30 14.23
CA THR A 30 -3.81 -15.78 14.00
C THR A 30 -3.93 -17.29 14.22
N PRO A 31 -5.14 -17.80 14.56
CA PRO A 31 -5.41 -19.24 14.63
C PRO A 31 -5.05 -19.97 13.33
N GLU A 32 -4.79 -21.27 13.45
CA GLU A 32 -4.45 -22.10 12.29
C GLU A 32 -5.56 -22.09 11.24
N GLY A 33 -5.19 -21.83 9.98
CA GLY A 33 -6.14 -21.71 8.87
C GLY A 33 -6.84 -20.35 8.77
N GLN A 34 -6.58 -19.41 9.67
CA GLN A 34 -7.10 -18.04 9.59
C GLN A 34 -6.04 -17.06 9.10
N LEU A 35 -6.39 -16.28 8.08
CA LEU A 35 -5.61 -15.13 7.66
C LEU A 35 -5.93 -13.92 8.56
N PRO A 36 -4.98 -12.99 8.75
CA PRO A 36 -5.27 -11.69 9.35
C PRO A 36 -6.38 -10.97 8.58
N GLU A 37 -7.16 -10.15 9.28
CA GLU A 37 -8.10 -9.21 8.67
C GLU A 37 -7.34 -8.08 7.96
N ASP A 38 -6.79 -8.41 6.79
CA ASP A 38 -6.01 -7.52 5.94
C ASP A 38 -6.75 -7.31 4.62
N PRO A 39 -7.14 -6.07 4.26
CA PRO A 39 -7.80 -5.79 3.00
C PRO A 39 -7.06 -6.31 1.75
N ARG A 40 -5.74 -6.52 1.85
CA ARG A 40 -4.90 -7.04 0.77
C ARG A 40 -5.10 -8.53 0.50
N THR A 41 -5.66 -9.29 1.45
CA THR A 41 -5.95 -10.73 1.27
C THR A 41 -7.32 -10.99 0.65
N GLY A 42 -8.13 -9.94 0.48
CA GLY A 42 -9.42 -10.00 -0.21
C GLY A 42 -9.27 -10.16 -1.73
N PRO A 43 -10.41 -10.22 -2.46
CA PRO A 43 -10.42 -10.28 -3.92
C PRO A 43 -9.64 -9.12 -4.54
N LEU A 44 -8.90 -9.40 -5.61
CA LEU A 44 -8.16 -8.37 -6.35
C LEU A 44 -9.14 -7.35 -6.94
N LYS A 45 -8.73 -6.08 -6.91
CA LYS A 45 -9.45 -5.02 -7.59
C LYS A 45 -9.11 -5.07 -9.07
N ASP A 46 -10.08 -5.42 -9.92
CA ASP A 46 -9.94 -5.43 -11.37
C ASP A 46 -10.63 -4.23 -12.03
N LEU A 47 -10.57 -4.14 -13.36
CA LEU A 47 -11.19 -3.06 -14.14
C LEU A 47 -12.70 -3.24 -14.37
N ASN A 48 -13.26 -4.40 -14.03
CA ASN A 48 -14.67 -4.75 -14.24
C ASN A 48 -15.48 -4.68 -12.93
N GLY A 49 -14.84 -4.37 -11.81
CA GLY A 49 -15.47 -4.24 -10.51
C GLY A 49 -16.38 -3.02 -10.39
N TYR A 50 -17.19 -3.00 -9.33
CA TYR A 50 -18.00 -1.85 -8.97
C TYR A 50 -17.13 -0.76 -8.31
N PHE A 51 -17.14 0.44 -8.88
CA PHE A 51 -16.43 1.62 -8.34
C PHE A 51 -17.46 2.64 -7.85
N PRO A 52 -18.00 2.48 -6.62
CA PRO A 52 -19.00 3.40 -6.11
C PRO A 52 -18.43 4.81 -6.05
N PHE A 53 -19.22 5.76 -6.56
CA PHE A 53 -19.01 7.17 -6.31
C PHE A 53 -20.11 7.65 -5.36
N ASP A 54 -19.77 7.75 -4.08
CA ASP A 54 -20.63 8.36 -3.09
C ASP A 54 -20.61 9.88 -3.31
N VAL A 55 -21.73 10.39 -3.83
CA VAL A 55 -21.88 11.82 -4.15
C VAL A 55 -21.99 12.60 -2.85
N PRO A 56 -21.09 13.57 -2.58
CA PRO A 56 -21.20 14.43 -1.41
C PRO A 56 -22.51 15.23 -1.44
N THR A 57 -23.24 15.24 -0.33
CA THR A 57 -24.56 15.89 -0.23
C THR A 57 -24.48 17.39 0.04
N THR A 58 -23.33 17.89 0.47
CA THR A 58 -23.08 19.32 0.71
C THR A 58 -21.85 19.80 -0.03
N ARG A 59 -21.76 21.12 -0.18
CA ARG A 59 -20.60 21.78 -0.79
C ARG A 59 -19.33 21.53 0.01
N GLU A 60 -19.40 21.62 1.33
CA GLU A 60 -18.26 21.44 2.23
C GLU A 60 -17.71 20.02 2.14
N ALA A 61 -18.60 19.02 2.10
CA ALA A 61 -18.21 17.62 1.89
C ALA A 61 -17.58 17.40 0.51
N TRP A 62 -18.06 18.12 -0.51
CA TRP A 62 -17.47 18.10 -1.85
C TRP A 62 -16.07 18.72 -1.87
N GLU A 63 -15.88 19.87 -1.21
CA GLU A 63 -14.59 20.58 -1.14
C GLU A 63 -13.53 19.72 -0.45
N HIS A 64 -13.88 19.08 0.67
CA HIS A 64 -12.99 18.13 1.37
C HIS A 64 -12.60 16.96 0.46
N ARG A 65 -13.58 16.31 -0.17
CA ARG A 65 -13.32 15.19 -1.09
C ARG A 65 -12.46 15.62 -2.28
N ALA A 66 -12.68 16.82 -2.81
CA ALA A 66 -11.90 17.36 -3.92
C ALA A 66 -10.44 17.60 -3.53
N GLU A 67 -10.18 18.07 -2.30
CA GLU A 67 -8.82 18.17 -1.77
C GLU A 67 -8.15 16.78 -1.68
N ASP A 68 -8.83 15.80 -1.07
CA ASP A 68 -8.33 14.44 -0.93
C ASP A 68 -7.97 13.82 -2.29
N LEU A 69 -8.85 13.98 -3.29
CA LEU A 69 -8.61 13.45 -4.63
C LEU A 69 -7.43 14.14 -5.31
N ARG A 70 -7.32 15.47 -5.24
CA ARG A 70 -6.16 16.18 -5.80
C ARG A 70 -4.87 15.69 -5.16
N ARG A 71 -4.85 15.52 -3.83
CA ARG A 71 -3.68 15.00 -3.12
C ARG A 71 -3.34 13.57 -3.54
N ARG A 72 -4.33 12.67 -3.65
CA ARG A 72 -4.12 11.29 -4.11
C ARG A 72 -3.51 11.25 -5.51
N VAL A 73 -4.00 12.09 -6.43
CA VAL A 73 -3.43 12.20 -7.77
C VAL A 73 -1.98 12.66 -7.70
N LEU A 74 -1.66 13.68 -6.90
CA LEU A 74 -0.28 14.14 -6.74
C LEU A 74 0.63 13.06 -6.14
N VAL A 75 0.20 12.35 -5.09
CA VAL A 75 0.95 11.23 -4.50
C VAL A 75 1.20 10.12 -5.52
N ALA A 76 0.16 9.71 -6.27
CA ALA A 76 0.27 8.65 -7.26
C ALA A 76 1.23 9.00 -8.41
N ASN A 77 1.41 10.30 -8.71
CA ASN A 77 2.34 10.80 -9.71
C ASN A 77 3.71 11.20 -9.12
N GLY A 78 3.96 10.97 -7.82
CA GLY A 78 5.22 11.37 -7.16
C GLY A 78 5.41 12.89 -7.02
N LEU A 79 4.33 13.67 -7.14
CA LEU A 79 4.31 15.13 -7.07
C LEU A 79 3.93 15.66 -5.68
N TRP A 80 3.81 14.81 -4.66
CA TRP A 80 3.47 15.22 -3.30
C TRP A 80 4.61 14.91 -2.31
N PRO A 81 5.10 15.90 -1.53
CA PRO A 81 4.80 17.33 -1.65
C PRO A 81 5.24 17.89 -3.01
N MET A 82 4.62 18.99 -3.44
CA MET A 82 4.97 19.60 -4.71
C MET A 82 6.47 19.97 -4.72
N PRO A 83 7.23 19.58 -5.76
CA PRO A 83 8.61 20.04 -5.88
C PRO A 83 8.67 21.56 -5.88
N GLU A 84 9.83 22.09 -5.50
CA GLU A 84 10.06 23.53 -5.53
C GLU A 84 9.84 24.08 -6.94
N LYS A 85 9.02 25.13 -7.05
CA LYS A 85 8.76 25.77 -8.34
C LYS A 85 10.00 26.54 -8.76
N THR A 86 10.52 26.21 -9.94
CA THR A 86 11.58 26.97 -10.57
C THR A 86 11.00 28.11 -11.42
N PRO A 87 11.76 29.20 -11.66
CA PRO A 87 11.41 30.19 -12.67
C PRO A 87 11.22 29.51 -14.03
N LEU A 88 10.16 29.88 -14.76
CA LEU A 88 9.78 29.21 -16.01
C LEU A 88 10.81 29.39 -17.14
N ASN A 89 11.47 30.55 -17.22
CA ASN A 89 12.48 30.86 -18.24
C ASN A 89 12.07 30.49 -19.69
N ALA A 90 10.82 30.78 -20.07
CA ALA A 90 10.31 30.43 -21.39
C ALA A 90 10.90 31.31 -22.50
N VAL A 91 11.28 30.69 -23.62
CA VAL A 91 11.80 31.35 -24.82
C VAL A 91 10.84 31.11 -25.98
N ILE A 92 10.27 32.20 -26.50
CA ILE A 92 9.37 32.21 -27.66
C ILE A 92 10.20 32.54 -28.90
N HIS A 93 10.10 31.72 -29.95
CA HIS A 93 10.89 31.90 -31.16
C HIS A 93 10.20 31.33 -32.42
N GLY A 94 10.80 31.57 -33.59
CA GLY A 94 10.36 30.94 -34.83
C GLY A 94 8.94 31.34 -35.26
N LYS A 95 8.60 32.62 -35.10
CA LYS A 95 7.28 33.17 -35.47
C LYS A 95 7.03 33.04 -36.96
N VAL A 96 5.87 32.48 -37.31
CA VAL A 96 5.43 32.28 -38.69
C VAL A 96 3.99 32.75 -38.84
N ALA A 97 3.79 33.74 -39.72
CA ALA A 97 2.46 34.21 -40.10
C ALA A 97 1.82 33.29 -41.15
N ARG A 98 0.52 33.02 -40.99
CA ARG A 98 -0.35 32.32 -41.93
C ARG A 98 -1.65 33.10 -42.10
N PRO A 99 -2.43 32.85 -43.17
CA PRO A 99 -3.76 33.42 -43.28
C PRO A 99 -4.63 33.00 -42.08
N GLY A 100 -5.05 33.98 -41.26
CA GLY A 100 -5.94 33.78 -40.12
C GLY A 100 -5.28 33.34 -38.80
N PHE A 101 -3.98 33.06 -38.76
CA PHE A 101 -3.29 32.70 -37.50
C PHE A 101 -1.77 32.88 -37.57
N THR A 102 -1.13 32.85 -36.40
CA THR A 102 0.33 32.83 -36.26
C THR A 102 0.73 31.62 -35.44
N VAL A 103 1.86 31.01 -35.79
CA VAL A 103 2.48 29.92 -35.03
C VAL A 103 3.80 30.42 -34.45
N GLU A 104 4.02 30.18 -33.16
CA GLU A 104 5.29 30.43 -32.48
C GLU A 104 5.73 29.16 -31.76
N LYS A 105 7.04 28.89 -31.79
CA LYS A 105 7.65 27.81 -31.02
C LYS A 105 7.99 28.34 -29.64
N VAL A 106 7.81 27.52 -28.63
CA VAL A 106 8.17 27.84 -27.26
C VAL A 106 8.94 26.67 -26.70
N TYR A 107 10.04 26.94 -26.02
CA TYR A 107 10.65 25.98 -25.12
C TYR A 107 10.88 26.64 -23.75
N PHE A 108 10.87 25.85 -22.70
CA PHE A 108 11.13 26.33 -21.35
C PHE A 108 11.75 25.24 -20.47
N GLU A 109 12.38 25.64 -19.36
CA GLU A 109 12.96 24.71 -18.40
C GLU A 109 11.87 24.21 -17.44
N SER A 110 11.36 23.01 -17.69
CA SER A 110 10.28 22.39 -16.92
C SER A 110 10.72 21.84 -15.56
N TYR A 111 11.99 21.46 -15.47
CA TYR A 111 12.71 21.00 -14.27
C TYR A 111 14.19 21.36 -14.47
N PRO A 112 15.00 21.56 -13.41
CA PRO A 112 16.42 21.87 -13.56
C PRO A 112 17.13 20.95 -14.57
N GLY A 113 17.59 21.51 -15.68
CA GLY A 113 18.25 20.80 -16.78
C GLY A 113 17.33 20.09 -17.80
N LEU A 114 16.00 20.22 -17.69
CA LEU A 114 15.01 19.57 -18.56
C LEU A 114 14.19 20.61 -19.35
N PHE A 115 14.37 20.63 -20.67
CA PHE A 115 13.67 21.53 -21.59
C PHE A 115 12.53 20.83 -22.33
N VAL A 116 11.38 21.50 -22.41
CA VAL A 116 10.16 21.06 -23.13
C VAL A 116 9.71 22.15 -24.08
#